data_AF-A0A7F8QTQ9-F1
#
_entry.id   AF-A0A7F8QTQ9-F1
#
_cell.length_a   1.000
_cell.length_b   1.000
_cell.length_c   1.000
_cell.angle_alpha   90.00
_cell.angle_beta   90.00
_cell.angle_gamma   90.00
#
_symmetry.space_group_name_H-M   'P 1'
#
loop_
_entity.id
_entity.type
_entity.pdbx_description
1 polymer ?
#
loop_
_entity_poly.entity_id
_entity_poly.type
_entity_poly.pdbx_seq_one_letter_code
_entity_poly.pdbx_strand_id
1 'polypeptide(L)'
;MATEEMSNLVNYIQPVKFESFETSKKRNRSFEMSSFVETKGLEQLTKSPVEFVEYNKMQLSRIYPKGTRVDSSNYMPQLFWNAGCQMVALNFQTVGK
;
A
#
# COMPACT_ATOMS: atom_id res chain seq x y z
N MET A 1 -14.05 -13.05 -7.76
CA MET A 1 -14.91 -11.84 -7.71
C MET A 1 -15.54 -11.79 -6.33
N ALA A 2 -15.66 -10.61 -5.72
CA ALA A 2 -16.38 -10.47 -4.46
C ALA A 2 -17.88 -10.76 -4.69
N THR A 3 -18.55 -11.30 -3.66
CA THR A 3 -20.03 -11.42 -3.70
C THR A 3 -20.66 -10.04 -3.57
N GLU A 4 -21.92 -9.91 -4.00
CA GLU A 4 -22.67 -8.65 -3.90
C GLU A 4 -22.76 -8.17 -2.45
N GLU A 5 -23.09 -9.07 -1.52
CA GLU A 5 -23.21 -8.78 -0.08
C GLU A 5 -21.94 -8.14 0.50
N MET A 6 -20.76 -8.67 0.16
CA MET A 6 -19.48 -8.11 0.63
C MET A 6 -19.12 -6.82 -0.11
N SER A 7 -19.48 -6.71 -1.39
CA SER A 7 -19.19 -5.51 -2.20
C SER A 7 -19.98 -4.30 -1.69
N ASN A 8 -21.20 -4.51 -1.19
CA ASN A 8 -22.05 -3.45 -0.63
C ASN A 8 -21.50 -2.83 0.66
N LEU A 9 -20.51 -3.46 1.30
CA LEU A 9 -19.84 -2.92 2.49
C LEU A 9 -18.64 -2.00 2.14
N VAL A 10 -18.21 -1.97 0.88
CA VAL A 10 -17.02 -1.21 0.44
C VAL A 10 -17.44 0.20 0.04
N ASN A 11 -16.81 1.20 0.66
CA ASN A 11 -17.02 2.62 0.35
C ASN A 11 -15.70 3.36 0.09
N TYR A 12 -15.11 3.99 1.11
CA TYR A 12 -13.92 4.85 1.02
C TYR A 12 -12.60 4.09 0.87
N ILE A 13 -12.60 2.77 1.08
CA ILE A 13 -11.42 1.90 1.00
C ILE A 13 -11.71 0.80 0.00
N GLN A 14 -11.71 1.16 -1.28
CA GLN A 14 -11.91 0.21 -2.37
C GLN A 14 -10.56 -0.30 -2.88
N PRO A 15 -10.17 -1.55 -2.59
CA PRO A 15 -8.92 -2.11 -3.07
C PRO A 15 -8.97 -2.32 -4.58
N VAL A 16 -8.00 -1.77 -5.29
CA VAL A 16 -7.82 -1.96 -6.74
C VAL A 16 -6.40 -2.43 -7.05
N LYS A 17 -6.24 -3.15 -8.15
CA LYS A 17 -4.91 -3.52 -8.66
C LYS A 17 -4.19 -2.26 -9.10
N PHE A 18 -3.00 -2.01 -8.54
CA PHE A 18 -2.15 -0.92 -8.97
C PHE A 18 -1.59 -1.17 -10.37
N GLU A 19 -1.77 -0.21 -11.28
CA GLU A 19 -1.22 -0.22 -12.63
C GLU A 19 -0.01 0.72 -12.74
N SER A 20 -0.22 2.01 -12.49
CA SER A 20 0.81 3.04 -12.43
C SER A 20 0.30 4.27 -11.67
N PHE A 21 1.21 5.13 -11.20
CA PHE A 21 0.84 6.40 -10.57
C PHE A 21 0.08 7.32 -11.55
N GLU A 22 0.45 7.31 -12.83
CA GLU A 22 -0.24 8.08 -13.87
C GLU A 22 -1.69 7.62 -14.07
N THR A 23 -1.94 6.31 -14.11
CA THR A 23 -3.30 5.78 -14.21
C THR A 23 -4.13 6.19 -13.00
N SER A 24 -3.56 6.07 -11.80
CA SER A 24 -4.21 6.47 -10.55
C SER A 24 -4.57 7.96 -10.53
N LYS A 25 -3.61 8.83 -10.89
CA LYS A 25 -3.80 10.27 -10.99
C LYS A 25 -4.85 10.65 -12.04
N LYS A 26 -4.85 9.99 -13.19
CA LYS A 26 -5.86 10.21 -14.25
C LYS A 26 -7.26 9.78 -13.82
N ARG A 27 -7.38 8.66 -13.10
CA ARG A 27 -8.68 8.20 -12.56
C ARG A 27 -9.23 9.14 -11.49
N ASN A 28 -8.34 9.76 -10.70
CA ASN A 28 -8.67 10.75 -9.68
C ASN A 28 -9.77 10.29 -8.71
N ARG A 29 -9.62 9.08 -8.16
CA ARG A 29 -10.58 8.47 -7.23
C ARG A 29 -9.93 8.23 -5.88
N SER A 30 -10.15 9.15 -4.94
CA SER A 30 -9.56 9.08 -3.59
C SER A 30 -10.00 7.88 -2.76
N PHE A 31 -11.16 7.29 -3.07
CA PHE A 31 -11.65 6.08 -2.41
C PHE A 31 -10.98 4.79 -2.91
N GLU A 32 -10.24 4.84 -4.03
CA GLU A 32 -9.47 3.71 -4.51
C GLU A 32 -8.13 3.64 -3.78
N MET A 33 -7.76 2.44 -3.33
CA MET A 33 -6.50 2.20 -2.64
C MET A 33 -5.75 1.01 -3.23
N SER A 34 -4.45 0.96 -3.01
CA SER A 34 -3.62 -0.16 -3.48
C SER A 34 -2.75 -0.73 -2.38
N SER A 35 -2.61 -2.05 -2.39
CA SER A 35 -1.72 -2.78 -1.50
C SER A 35 -0.44 -3.20 -2.23
N PHE A 36 0.71 -3.04 -1.58
CA PHE A 36 2.02 -3.39 -2.08
C PHE A 36 2.73 -4.32 -1.10
N VAL A 37 3.27 -5.42 -1.60
CA VAL A 37 4.29 -6.18 -0.87
C VAL A 37 5.55 -5.31 -0.71
N GLU A 38 6.28 -5.45 0.41
CA GLU A 38 7.43 -4.59 0.73
C GLU A 38 8.44 -4.45 -0.42
N THR A 39 8.66 -5.52 -1.21
CA THR A 39 9.59 -5.51 -2.35
C THR A 39 9.10 -4.61 -3.47
N LYS A 40 7.79 -4.63 -3.77
CA LYS A 40 7.18 -3.76 -4.79
C LYS A 40 7.06 -2.32 -4.29
N GLY A 41 6.76 -2.13 -3.01
CA GLY A 41 6.80 -0.80 -2.40
C GLY A 41 8.21 -0.18 -2.51
N LEU A 42 9.25 -0.98 -2.22
CA LEU A 42 10.64 -0.53 -2.34
C LEU A 42 11.04 -0.22 -3.79
N GLU A 43 10.55 -1.00 -4.75
CA GLU A 43 10.70 -0.68 -6.17
C GLU A 43 10.09 0.70 -6.51
N GLN A 44 8.89 1.01 -6.03
CA GLN A 44 8.28 2.34 -6.25
C GLN A 44 9.07 3.46 -5.56
N LEU A 45 9.53 3.22 -4.31
CA LEU A 45 10.38 4.18 -3.58
C LEU A 45 11.68 4.49 -4.31
N THR A 46 12.26 3.51 -5.00
CA THR A 46 13.55 3.68 -5.67
C THR A 46 13.42 4.25 -7.07
N LYS A 47 12.36 3.87 -7.81
CA LYS A 47 12.17 4.30 -9.20
C LYS A 47 11.35 5.59 -9.33
N SER A 48 10.38 5.81 -8.45
CA SER A 48 9.37 6.88 -8.57
C SER A 48 8.96 7.44 -7.19
N PRO A 49 9.91 7.92 -6.36
CA PRO A 49 9.62 8.37 -5.00
C PRO A 49 8.69 9.58 -4.94
N VAL A 50 8.84 10.53 -5.88
CA VAL A 50 8.04 11.76 -5.90
C VAL A 50 6.60 11.44 -6.24
N GLU A 51 6.38 10.61 -7.26
CA GLU A 51 5.05 10.16 -7.67
C GLU A 51 4.36 9.36 -6.57
N PHE A 52 5.12 8.58 -5.80
CA PHE A 52 4.56 7.85 -4.66
C PHE A 52 4.09 8.80 -3.55
N VAL A 53 4.86 9.86 -3.25
CA VAL A 53 4.42 10.92 -2.33
C VAL A 53 3.16 11.61 -2.86
N GLU A 54 3.12 11.99 -4.14
CA GLU A 54 1.94 12.63 -4.72
C GLU A 54 0.71 11.71 -4.70
N TYR A 55 0.87 10.42 -5.00
CA TYR A 55 -0.20 9.43 -4.89
C TYR A 55 -0.77 9.39 -3.47
N ASN A 56 0.10 9.36 -2.46
CA ASN A 56 -0.30 9.26 -1.06
C ASN A 56 -0.94 10.53 -0.48
N LYS A 57 -0.92 11.66 -1.20
CA LYS A 57 -1.72 12.85 -0.83
C LYS A 57 -3.20 12.67 -1.12
N MET A 58 -3.55 11.86 -2.12
CA MET A 58 -4.92 11.74 -2.65
C MET A 58 -5.54 10.37 -2.40
N GLN A 59 -4.73 9.33 -2.29
CA GLN A 59 -5.15 7.93 -2.16
C GLN A 59 -4.37 7.23 -1.04
N LEU A 60 -4.91 6.10 -0.59
CA LEU A 60 -4.28 5.29 0.44
C LEU A 60 -3.38 4.20 -0.17
N SER A 61 -2.19 4.01 0.42
CA SER A 61 -1.35 2.84 0.17
C SER A 61 -1.22 1.98 1.43
N ARG A 62 -1.31 0.66 1.21
CA ARG A 62 -1.02 -0.35 2.23
C ARG A 62 0.25 -1.11 1.89
N ILE A 63 1.21 -1.15 2.80
CA ILE A 63 2.43 -1.94 2.67
C ILE A 63 2.33 -3.17 3.58
N TYR A 64 2.77 -4.34 3.11
CA TYR A 64 2.81 -5.55 3.92
C TYR A 64 4.08 -6.39 3.69
N PRO A 65 4.51 -7.19 4.69
CA PRO A 65 5.73 -7.99 4.59
C PRO A 65 5.67 -9.01 3.44
N LYS A 66 6.81 -9.30 2.81
CA LYS A 66 6.92 -10.37 1.82
C LYS A 66 6.77 -11.74 2.47
N GLY A 67 6.23 -12.70 1.71
CA GLY A 67 6.00 -14.06 2.20
C GLY A 67 7.25 -14.82 2.62
N THR A 68 8.46 -14.42 2.19
CA THR A 68 9.70 -15.06 2.62
C THR A 68 10.09 -14.75 4.07
N ARG A 69 9.41 -13.80 4.73
CA ARG A 69 9.53 -13.56 6.18
C ARG A 69 8.66 -14.53 6.98
N VAL A 70 8.94 -15.82 6.80
CA VAL A 70 8.19 -16.93 7.44
C VAL A 70 8.34 -16.93 8.96
N ASP A 71 9.40 -16.32 9.46
CA ASP A 71 9.67 -16.07 10.88
C ASP A 71 8.88 -14.90 11.46
N SER A 72 7.97 -14.30 10.69
CA SER A 72 7.23 -13.10 11.06
C SER A 72 8.13 -11.88 11.34
N SER A 73 9.37 -11.83 10.83
CA SER A 73 10.21 -10.63 10.94
C SER A 73 9.54 -9.41 10.29
N ASN A 74 9.90 -8.22 10.77
CA ASN A 74 9.39 -6.94 10.26
C ASN A 74 10.42 -6.25 9.36
N TYR A 75 9.94 -5.46 8.40
CA TYR A 75 10.76 -4.50 7.66
C TYR A 75 10.80 -3.16 8.41
N MET A 76 11.72 -2.27 8.05
CA MET A 76 11.82 -0.93 8.65
C MET A 76 10.67 -0.03 8.14
N PRO A 77 9.69 0.36 8.97
CA PRO A 77 8.51 1.09 8.51
C PRO A 77 8.83 2.52 8.03
N GLN A 78 9.88 3.14 8.57
CA GLN A 78 10.31 4.50 8.21
C GLN A 78 10.51 4.69 6.71
N LEU A 79 10.97 3.64 6.01
CA LEU A 79 11.17 3.68 4.55
C LEU A 79 9.89 4.09 3.81
N PHE A 80 8.74 3.60 4.25
CA PHE A 80 7.46 3.84 3.60
C PHE A 80 6.75 5.09 4.15
N TRP A 81 6.93 5.40 5.43
CA TRP A 81 6.46 6.67 5.98
C TRP A 81 7.12 7.88 5.31
N ASN A 82 8.38 7.77 4.92
CA ASN A 82 9.08 8.82 4.17
C ASN A 82 8.42 9.13 2.81
N ALA A 83 7.64 8.20 2.24
CA ALA A 83 6.86 8.43 1.03
C ALA A 83 5.37 8.72 1.30
N GLY A 84 4.98 8.92 2.56
CA GLY A 84 3.60 9.21 2.94
C GLY A 84 2.68 7.98 2.97
N CYS A 85 3.21 6.75 2.91
CA CYS A 85 2.37 5.56 3.00
C CYS A 85 1.67 5.48 4.37
N GLN A 86 0.35 5.31 4.37
CA GLN A 86 -0.47 5.45 5.59
C GLN A 86 -0.67 4.12 6.32
N MET A 87 -0.88 3.03 5.59
CA MET A 87 -1.10 1.69 6.17
C MET A 87 0.16 0.82 6.05
N VAL A 88 1.18 1.13 6.84
CA VAL A 88 2.43 0.36 6.90
C VAL A 88 2.27 -0.81 7.86
N ALA A 89 1.76 -1.94 7.36
CA ALA A 89 1.39 -3.08 8.18
C ALA A 89 2.62 -3.89 8.63
N LEU A 90 2.66 -4.19 9.92
CA LEU A 90 3.71 -4.96 10.59
C LEU A 90 3.10 -6.17 11.30
N ASN A 91 3.94 -7.17 11.58
CA ASN A 91 3.64 -8.33 12.39
C ASN A 91 3.74 -7.96 13.87
N PHE A 92 2.60 -7.74 14.53
CA PHE A 92 2.52 -7.30 15.93
C PHE A 92 3.03 -8.35 16.93
N GLN A 93 2.96 -9.63 16.56
CA GLN A 93 3.50 -10.74 17.35
C GLN A 93 5.02 -10.71 17.48
N THR A 94 5.71 -10.01 16.58
CA THR A 94 7.17 -9.87 16.57
C THR A 94 7.54 -8.48 17.06
N VAL A 95 7.71 -8.35 18.38
CA VAL A 95 8.11 -7.09 19.02
C VAL A 95 9.61 -6.88 18.83
N GLY A 96 9.98 -6.26 17.71
CA GLY A 96 11.29 -5.63 17.47
C GLY A 96 12.54 -6.54 17.43
N LYS A 97 13.52 -6.09 16.64
CA LYS A 97 14.76 -5.54 17.17
C LYS A 97 14.75 -4.05 16.89
#